data_AF-A0AAW1NQQ8-F1
#
_entry.id   AF-A0AAW1NQQ8-F1
#
_cell.length_a   1.000
_cell.length_b   1.000
_cell.length_c   1.000
_cell.angle_alpha   90.00
_cell.angle_beta   90.00
_cell.angle_gamma   90.00
#
_symmetry.space_group_name_H-M   'P 1'
#
loop_
_entity.id
_entity.type
_entity.pdbx_description
1 polymer ?
#
loop_
_entity_poly.entity_id
_entity_poly.type
_entity_poly.pdbx_seq_one_letter_code
_entity_poly.pdbx_strand_id
1 'polypeptide(L)'
;MEPGPSNAAPLHPARILISSARKPVSYINLAKRFLSEHGEVQLSALGIAIASAVAVAEILKSRGLAVEKQIVTALETLADDNRTRQKPKLEIMLTKSADFETIIFKETQEGVQGSSGLHADEAEAALGGLALQDT
;
A
#
# COMPACT_ATOMS: atom_id res chain seq x y z
N MET A 1 -28.54 -23.70 -17.56
CA MET A 1 -27.65 -22.64 -18.06
C MET A 1 -26.35 -22.79 -17.32
N GLU A 2 -25.26 -23.17 -18.00
CA GLU A 2 -23.95 -23.12 -17.37
C GLU A 2 -23.53 -21.65 -17.21
N PRO A 3 -22.90 -21.27 -16.08
CA PRO A 3 -22.28 -19.96 -15.98
C PRO A 3 -21.21 -19.86 -17.06
N GLY A 4 -21.35 -18.89 -17.97
CA GLY A 4 -20.38 -18.64 -19.03
C GLY A 4 -18.96 -18.45 -18.47
N PRO A 5 -17.92 -18.61 -19.31
CA PRO A 5 -16.53 -18.57 -18.85
C PRO A 5 -16.32 -17.29 -18.06
N SER A 6 -15.94 -17.46 -16.79
CA SER A 6 -15.56 -16.36 -15.91
C SER A 6 -14.51 -15.54 -16.64
N ASN A 7 -14.84 -14.29 -17.00
CA ASN A 7 -13.92 -13.34 -17.64
C ASN A 7 -12.79 -12.90 -16.68
N ALA A 8 -12.52 -13.69 -15.64
CA ALA A 8 -11.41 -13.50 -14.73
C ALA A 8 -10.12 -13.81 -15.49
N ALA A 9 -9.47 -12.76 -15.98
CA ALA A 9 -8.07 -12.81 -16.34
C ALA A 9 -7.29 -13.60 -15.25
N PRO A 10 -6.35 -14.49 -15.65
CA PRO A 10 -5.66 -15.39 -14.74
C PRO A 10 -5.27 -14.68 -13.43
N LEU A 11 -5.54 -15.31 -12.28
CA LEU A 11 -5.11 -14.76 -10.99
C LEU A 11 -3.58 -14.61 -11.05
N HIS A 12 -3.13 -13.36 -11.12
CA HIS A 12 -1.71 -13.05 -11.05
C HIS A 12 -1.19 -13.42 -9.65
N PRO A 13 -0.07 -14.15 -9.51
CA PRO A 13 0.43 -14.60 -8.22
C PRO A 13 0.74 -13.42 -7.27
N ALA A 14 1.14 -12.28 -7.83
CA ALA A 14 1.37 -11.03 -7.11
C ALA A 14 0.16 -10.05 -7.16
N ARG A 15 -1.07 -10.54 -6.99
CA ARG A 15 -2.28 -9.70 -6.99
C ARG A 15 -2.61 -9.18 -5.59
N ILE A 16 -2.88 -7.89 -5.49
CA ILE A 16 -3.38 -7.21 -4.28
C ILE A 16 -4.82 -6.75 -4.53
N LEU A 17 -5.75 -7.23 -3.70
CA LEU A 17 -7.12 -6.74 -3.66
C LEU A 17 -7.20 -5.52 -2.74
N ILE A 18 -7.48 -4.36 -3.33
CA ILE A 18 -7.60 -3.11 -2.60
C ILE A 18 -9.07 -2.90 -2.23
N SER A 19 -9.30 -2.77 -0.92
CA SER A 19 -10.57 -2.45 -0.30
C SER A 19 -10.46 -1.18 0.54
N SER A 20 -11.59 -0.53 0.79
CA SER A 20 -11.69 0.67 1.64
C SER A 20 -11.50 0.41 3.14
N ALA A 21 -11.52 -0.85 3.58
CA ALA A 21 -11.47 -1.21 5.00
C ALA A 21 -10.05 -1.21 5.61
N ARG A 22 -8.99 -1.18 4.79
CA ARG A 22 -7.59 -1.18 5.25
C ARG A 22 -6.95 0.18 5.03
N LYS A 23 -5.96 0.50 5.85
CA LYS A 23 -5.14 1.71 5.71
C LYS A 23 -4.32 1.67 4.41
N PRO A 24 -4.21 2.78 3.66
CA PRO A 24 -3.42 2.85 2.42
C PRO A 24 -1.98 2.37 2.56
N VAL A 25 -1.33 2.68 3.69
CA VAL A 25 0.06 2.28 4.01
C VAL A 25 0.26 0.76 3.95
N SER A 26 -0.76 -0.02 4.35
CA SER A 26 -0.67 -1.48 4.33
C SER A 26 -0.51 -2.03 2.90
N TYR A 27 -1.18 -1.42 1.92
CA TYR A 27 -1.10 -1.85 0.52
C TYR A 27 0.22 -1.45 -0.11
N ILE A 28 0.77 -0.29 0.26
CA ILE A 28 2.08 0.17 -0.20
C ILE A 28 3.17 -0.81 0.26
N ASN A 29 3.17 -1.20 1.53
CA ASN A 29 4.16 -2.13 2.07
C ASN A 29 4.05 -3.52 1.43
N LEU A 30 2.83 -4.01 1.21
CA LEU A 30 2.62 -5.29 0.51
C LEU A 30 3.08 -5.21 -0.96
N ALA A 31 2.80 -4.11 -1.65
CA ALA A 31 3.25 -3.90 -3.02
C ALA A 31 4.78 -3.85 -3.12
N LYS A 32 5.47 -3.17 -2.19
CA LYS A 32 6.94 -3.20 -2.10
C LYS A 32 7.47 -4.64 -1.96
N ARG A 33 6.85 -5.45 -1.09
CA ARG A 33 7.22 -6.85 -0.91
C ARG A 33 7.04 -7.66 -2.21
N PHE A 34 5.90 -7.53 -2.88
CA PHE A 34 5.63 -8.24 -4.13
C PHE A 34 6.54 -7.79 -5.28
N LEU A 35 6.86 -6.50 -5.37
CA LEU A 35 7.86 -6.00 -6.32
C LEU A 35 9.25 -6.58 -6.06
N SER A 36 9.62 -6.78 -4.79
CA SER A 36 10.89 -7.42 -4.42
C SER A 36 10.90 -8.91 -4.78
N GLU A 37 9.86 -9.66 -4.41
CA GLU A 37 9.77 -11.11 -4.57
C GLU A 37 9.49 -11.55 -6.03
N HIS A 38 8.66 -10.80 -6.76
CA HIS A 38 8.13 -11.20 -8.07
C HIS A 38 8.51 -10.25 -9.21
N GLY A 39 9.06 -9.08 -8.93
CA GLY A 39 9.40 -8.06 -9.94
C GLY A 39 8.19 -7.32 -10.52
N GLU A 40 6.96 -7.71 -10.20
CA GLU A 40 5.73 -7.02 -10.59
C GLU A 40 4.61 -7.24 -9.57
N VAL A 41 3.60 -6.37 -9.62
CA VAL A 41 2.42 -6.41 -8.74
C VAL A 41 1.18 -5.95 -9.50
N GLN A 42 0.07 -6.66 -9.29
CA GLN A 42 -1.24 -6.29 -9.84
C GLN A 42 -2.13 -5.71 -8.73
N LEU A 43 -2.49 -4.44 -8.83
CA LEU A 43 -3.46 -3.79 -7.94
C LEU A 43 -4.86 -3.93 -8.55
N SER A 44 -5.81 -4.52 -7.84
CA SER A 44 -7.20 -4.66 -8.29
C SER A 44 -8.15 -4.01 -7.30
N ALA A 45 -9.05 -3.16 -7.78
CA ALA A 45 -10.02 -2.44 -6.95
C ALA A 45 -11.41 -2.34 -7.62
N LEU A 46 -12.45 -2.26 -6.79
CA LEU A 46 -13.84 -2.12 -7.21
C LEU A 46 -14.49 -0.88 -6.57
N GLY A 47 -15.28 -0.15 -7.36
CA GLY A 47 -16.08 0.98 -6.87
C GLY A 47 -15.25 2.04 -6.13
N ILE A 48 -15.63 2.38 -4.90
CA ILE A 48 -14.97 3.44 -4.11
C ILE A 48 -13.49 3.17 -3.81
N ALA A 49 -13.06 1.91 -3.83
CA ALA A 49 -11.68 1.53 -3.55
C ALA A 49 -10.72 1.88 -4.70
N ILE A 50 -11.25 2.23 -5.88
CA ILE A 50 -10.47 2.63 -7.06
C ILE A 50 -9.58 3.83 -6.73
N ALA A 51 -10.10 4.82 -5.99
CA ALA A 51 -9.32 6.00 -5.59
C ALA A 51 -8.07 5.59 -4.77
N SER A 52 -8.23 4.64 -3.84
CA SER A 52 -7.11 4.11 -3.06
C SER A 52 -6.10 3.35 -3.93
N ALA A 53 -6.55 2.60 -4.93
CA ALA A 53 -5.64 1.90 -5.85
C ALA A 53 -4.81 2.86 -6.69
N VAL A 54 -5.43 3.93 -7.20
CA VAL A 54 -4.72 5.01 -7.90
C VAL A 54 -3.71 5.67 -6.96
N ALA A 55 -4.11 6.02 -5.73
CA ALA A 55 -3.19 6.62 -4.77
C ALA A 55 -1.98 5.73 -4.45
N VAL A 56 -2.19 4.42 -4.26
CA VAL A 56 -1.09 3.47 -4.02
C VAL A 56 -0.16 3.40 -5.23
N ALA A 57 -0.69 3.30 -6.45
CA ALA A 57 0.10 3.27 -7.67
C ALA A 57 0.93 4.56 -7.84
N GLU A 58 0.29 5.71 -7.65
CA GLU A 58 0.97 7.01 -7.76
C GLU A 58 2.06 7.20 -6.69
N ILE A 59 1.83 6.74 -5.44
CA ILE A 59 2.88 6.77 -4.41
C ILE A 59 4.08 5.90 -4.80
N LEU A 60 3.86 4.70 -5.36
CA LEU A 60 4.96 3.83 -5.79
C LEU A 60 5.73 4.44 -6.97
N LYS A 61 5.04 4.99 -7.96
CA LYS A 61 5.68 5.63 -9.13
C LYS A 61 6.42 6.91 -8.76
N SER A 62 5.80 7.80 -7.98
CA SER A 62 6.41 9.07 -7.55
C SER A 62 7.67 8.88 -6.71
N ARG A 63 7.74 7.80 -5.93
CA ARG A 63 8.95 7.41 -5.19
C ARG A 63 10.00 6.70 -6.04
N GLY A 64 9.75 6.49 -7.33
CA GLY A 64 10.65 5.78 -8.23
C GLY A 64 10.74 4.28 -7.93
N LEU A 65 9.77 3.68 -7.22
CA LEU A 65 9.79 2.25 -6.86
C LEU A 65 9.21 1.35 -7.95
N ALA A 66 8.34 1.90 -8.80
CA ALA A 66 7.68 1.11 -9.83
C ALA A 66 7.41 1.94 -11.08
N VAL A 67 7.22 1.23 -12.20
CA VAL A 67 6.78 1.78 -13.48
C VAL A 67 5.47 1.11 -13.87
N GLU A 68 4.51 1.85 -14.45
CA GLU A 68 3.30 1.19 -14.95
C GLU A 68 3.59 0.35 -16.20
N LYS A 69 3.03 -0.85 -16.22
CA LYS A 69 3.07 -1.76 -17.36
C LYS A 69 1.73 -1.79 -18.09
N GLN A 70 0.62 -1.74 -17.33
CA GLN A 70 -0.72 -1.79 -17.88
C GLN A 70 -1.74 -1.19 -16.91
N ILE A 71 -2.75 -0.51 -17.44
CA ILE A 71 -3.93 -0.04 -16.70
C ILE A 71 -5.18 -0.49 -17.45
N VAL A 72 -6.07 -1.20 -16.78
CA VAL A 72 -7.32 -1.74 -17.35
C VAL A 72 -8.49 -1.32 -16.49
N THR A 73 -9.52 -0.79 -17.12
CA THR A 73 -10.82 -0.55 -16.50
C THR A 73 -11.89 -1.44 -17.13
N ALA A 74 -12.79 -1.95 -16.30
CA ALA A 74 -13.88 -2.81 -16.74
C ALA A 74 -15.12 -2.61 -15.83
N LEU A 75 -16.23 -3.23 -16.22
CA LEU A 75 -17.37 -3.43 -15.33
C LEU A 75 -17.36 -4.88 -14.84
N GLU A 76 -17.36 -5.07 -13.53
CA GLU A 76 -17.48 -6.37 -12.89
C GLU A 76 -18.95 -6.57 -12.46
N THR A 77 -19.60 -7.63 -12.94
CA THR A 77 -20.95 -7.99 -12.52
C THR A 77 -20.86 -8.85 -11.27
N LEU A 78 -21.31 -8.31 -10.14
CA LEU A 78 -21.44 -9.06 -8.89
C LEU A 78 -22.87 -9.59 -8.79
N ALA A 79 -23.00 -10.91 -8.67
CA ALA A 79 -24.23 -11.56 -8.29
C ALA A 79 -24.32 -11.59 -6.75
N ASP A 80 -25.38 -11.02 -6.20
CA ASP A 80 -25.75 -11.10 -4.80
C ASP A 80 -27.18 -11.66 -4.73
N ASP A 81 -27.56 -12.32 -3.64
CA ASP A 81 -28.70 -13.27 -3.55
C ASP A 81 -30.03 -12.73 -4.09
N ASN A 82 -30.22 -11.40 -4.12
CA ASN A 82 -31.44 -10.77 -4.63
C ASN A 82 -31.27 -9.85 -5.84
N ARG A 83 -30.05 -9.45 -6.26
CA ARG A 83 -29.84 -8.50 -7.38
C ARG A 83 -28.43 -8.60 -7.99
N THR A 84 -28.36 -8.57 -9.33
CA THR A 84 -27.10 -8.31 -10.04
C THR A 84 -26.74 -6.82 -9.96
N ARG A 85 -25.47 -6.52 -9.68
CA ARG A 85 -24.94 -5.16 -9.64
C ARG A 85 -23.65 -5.09 -10.44
N GLN A 86 -23.55 -4.14 -11.35
CA GLN A 86 -22.28 -3.82 -12.02
C GLN A 86 -21.51 -2.80 -11.20
N LYS A 87 -20.24 -3.07 -10.95
CA LYS A 87 -19.32 -2.13 -10.32
C LYS A 87 -18.14 -1.85 -11.26
N PRO A 88 -17.67 -0.60 -11.36
CA PRO A 88 -16.42 -0.33 -12.05
C PRO A 88 -15.28 -1.07 -11.34
N LYS A 89 -14.40 -1.63 -12.14
CA LYS A 89 -13.18 -2.34 -11.75
C LYS A 89 -11.98 -1.65 -12.37
N LEU A 90 -10.92 -1.49 -11.59
CA LEU A 90 -9.63 -1.01 -12.04
C LEU A 90 -8.59 -2.08 -11.72
N GLU A 91 -7.76 -2.42 -12.71
CA GLU A 91 -6.57 -3.25 -12.56
C GLU A 91 -5.34 -2.47 -13.04
N ILE A 92 -4.34 -2.32 -12.17
CA ILE A 92 -3.06 -1.67 -12.49
C ILE A 92 -1.95 -2.71 -12.36
N MET A 93 -1.21 -2.96 -13.42
CA MET A 93 0.02 -3.75 -13.37
C MET A 93 1.21 -2.80 -13.26
N LEU A 94 2.00 -2.98 -12.21
CA LEU A 94 3.23 -2.24 -11.96
C LEU A 94 4.41 -3.20 -12.00
N THR A 95 5.52 -2.78 -12.57
CA THR A 95 6.78 -3.53 -12.55
C THR A 95 7.83 -2.78 -11.74
N LYS A 96 8.77 -3.53 -11.17
CA LYS A 96 9.90 -3.03 -10.38
C LYS A 96 10.72 -2.06 -11.23
N SER A 97 11.02 -0.89 -10.68
CA SER A 97 11.91 0.08 -11.35
C SER A 97 13.37 -0.35 -11.25
N ALA A 98 14.23 0.28 -12.07
CA ALA A 98 15.67 0.09 -11.99
C ALA A 98 16.27 0.55 -10.65
N ASP A 99 15.73 1.62 -10.07
CA ASP A 99 16.25 2.23 -8.84
C ASP A 99 15.68 1.60 -7.55
N PHE A 100 14.81 0.60 -7.67
CA PHE A 100 14.06 0.03 -6.55
C PHE A 100 14.96 -0.39 -5.38
N GLU A 101 16.00 -1.18 -5.66
CA GLU A 101 16.89 -1.70 -4.62
C GLU A 101 17.62 -0.58 -3.88
N THR A 102 18.10 0.42 -4.63
CA THR A 102 18.76 1.58 -4.07
C THR A 102 17.83 2.38 -3.15
N ILE A 103 16.56 2.54 -3.54
CA ILE A 103 15.58 3.31 -2.77
C ILE A 103 15.16 2.57 -1.50
N ILE A 104 14.85 1.26 -1.59
CA ILE A 104 14.47 0.45 -0.43
C ILE A 104 15.61 0.37 0.60
N PHE A 105 16.85 0.24 0.12
CA PHE A 105 18.02 0.24 0.98
C PHE A 105 18.15 1.57 1.76
N LYS A 106 17.99 2.70 1.07
CA LYS A 106 18.01 4.05 1.69
C LYS A 106 16.88 4.23 2.72
N GLU A 107 15.64 3.88 2.35
CA GLU A 107 14.48 3.97 3.27
C GLU A 107 14.71 3.14 4.55
N THR A 108 15.36 1.98 4.44
CA THR A 108 15.65 1.10 5.58
C THR A 108 16.69 1.72 6.52
N GLN A 109 17.71 2.40 6.00
CA GLN A 109 18.72 3.08 6.83
C GLN A 109 18.16 4.32 7.53
N GLU A 110 17.36 5.12 6.83
CA GLU A 110 16.74 6.32 7.39
C GLU A 110 15.69 5.99 8.47
N GLY A 111 14.92 4.90 8.28
CA GLY A 111 13.95 4.43 9.27
C GLY A 111 14.58 3.95 10.59
N VAL A 112 15.80 3.40 10.53
CA VAL A 112 16.55 2.97 11.73
C VAL A 112 17.05 4.19 12.53
N GLN A 113 17.55 5.23 11.86
CA GLN A 113 18.06 6.44 12.53
C GLN A 113 16.94 7.31 13.15
N GLY A 114 15.74 7.32 12.56
CA GLY A 114 14.58 8.04 13.10
C GLY A 114 13.99 7.45 14.39
N SER A 115 14.25 6.16 14.67
CA SER A 115 13.76 5.49 15.88
C SER A 115 14.69 5.65 17.10
N SER A 116 15.97 5.96 16.89
CA SER A 116 16.95 6.15 17.97
C SER A 116 16.94 7.55 18.63
N GLY A 117 16.14 8.50 18.11
CA GLY A 117 16.10 9.88 18.61
C GLY A 117 15.02 10.20 19.64
N LEU A 118 14.20 9.23 20.07
CA LEU A 118 12.99 9.51 20.88
C LEU A 118 13.12 9.26 22.40
N HIS A 119 14.31 8.99 22.94
CA HIS A 119 14.48 8.68 24.37
C HIS A 119 15.59 9.43 25.11
N ALA A 120 16.12 10.54 24.59
CA ALA A 120 17.26 11.22 25.21
C ALA A 120 16.95 12.50 26.02
N ASP A 121 15.73 13.08 25.95
CA ASP A 121 15.54 14.48 26.38
C ASP A 121 14.57 14.73 27.57
N GLU A 122 14.18 13.70 28.34
CA GLU A 122 13.29 13.88 29.51
C GLU A 122 13.90 13.56 30.88
N ALA A 123 15.22 13.33 30.98
CA ALA A 123 15.84 12.92 32.25
C ALA A 123 16.38 14.07 33.14
N GLU A 124 16.48 15.33 32.68
CA GLU A 124 17.11 16.41 33.46
C GLU A 124 16.15 17.37 34.20
N ALA A 125 14.83 17.19 34.12
CA ALA A 125 13.88 18.11 34.77
C ALA A 125 13.41 17.69 36.18
N ALA A 126 13.83 16.54 36.72
CA ALA A 126 13.18 15.93 37.89
C ALA A 126 13.92 16.04 39.24
N LEU A 127 15.02 16.78 39.37
CA LEU A 127 15.78 16.86 40.63
C LEU A 127 16.07 18.28 41.17
N GLY A 128 15.36 19.31 40.70
CA GLY A 128 15.63 20.71 41.10
C GLY A 128 14.68 21.34 42.13
N GLY A 129 13.68 20.64 42.65
CA GLY A 129 12.50 21.30 43.25
C GLY A 129 12.08 20.88 44.64
N LEU A 130 13.00 20.72 45.60
CA LEU A 130 12.65 20.59 47.03
C LEU A 130 13.62 21.41 47.88
N ALA A 131 13.40 22.73 47.92
CA ALA A 131 14.01 23.63 48.88
C ALA A 131 12.92 24.32 49.71
N LEU A 132 12.76 23.81 50.94
CA LEU A 132 12.62 24.55 52.20
C LEU A 132 11.56 25.67 52.26
N GLN A 133 10.47 25.41 53.00
CA GLN A 133 9.69 26.44 53.68
C GLN A 133 10.01 26.36 55.18
N ASP A 134 10.88 27.26 55.64
CA ASP A 134 10.99 27.68 57.03
C ASP A 134 10.62 29.16 57.09
N THR A 135 9.40 29.48 57.53
CA THR A 135 9.01 30.55 58.48
C THR A 135 7.50 30.73 58.52
#